data_AF-A0A7K8Y981-F1
#
_entry.id   AF-A0A7K8Y981-F1
#
_cell.length_a   1.000
_cell.length_b   1.000
_cell.length_c   1.000
_cell.angle_alpha   90.00
_cell.angle_beta   90.00
_cell.angle_gamma   90.00
#
_symmetry.space_group_name_H-M   'P 1'
#
loop_
_entity.id
_entity.type
_entity.pdbx_description
1 polymer ?
#
loop_
_entity_poly.entity_id
_entity_poly.type
_entity_poly.pdbx_seq_one_letter_code
_entity_poly.pdbx_strand_id
1 'polypeptide(L)'
;GPCRVLYARVFGTPLGTSPGTSPGGPRQRLRRKEQLLVVARQVASQCQLLQSALGRPSSLQLPQLPDEPVSLQDAPGGLFQMSPGDPFPDQVTVVWLSVLALAFALVCDPQENLSLAEITLRRLVPRLLLSLRLLSPSADVLLRADAADGLLDRLLPQGQMLFLNERFLQAMDREL
;
A
#
# COMPACT_ATOMS: atom_id res chain seq x y z
N GLY A 1 -2.30 9.40 16.10
CA GLY A 1 -0.86 9.73 16.10
C GLY A 1 -0.41 10.14 14.70
N PRO A 2 0.80 10.69 14.54
CA PRO A 2 1.32 11.06 13.22
C PRO A 2 1.52 9.80 12.35
N CYS A 3 0.96 9.82 11.16
CA CYS A 3 1.05 8.70 10.21
C CYS A 3 2.42 8.73 9.53
N ARG A 4 3.20 7.66 9.70
CA ARG A 4 4.51 7.53 9.06
C ARG A 4 4.39 6.65 7.83
N VAL A 5 4.76 7.19 6.67
CA VAL A 5 4.92 6.39 5.45
C VAL A 5 6.19 5.55 5.60
N LEU A 6 6.04 4.22 5.59
CA LEU A 6 7.15 3.27 5.71
C LEU A 6 7.80 2.99 4.36
N TYR A 7 6.97 2.85 3.33
CA TYR A 7 7.41 2.55 1.97
C TYR A 7 6.38 3.12 0.98
N ALA A 8 6.85 3.59 -0.17
CA ALA A 8 6.00 4.07 -1.25
C ALA A 8 6.69 3.86 -2.60
N ARG A 9 5.93 3.35 -3.57
CA ARG A 9 6.38 3.21 -4.96
C ARG A 9 5.34 3.84 -5.88
N VAL A 10 5.82 4.58 -6.87
CA VAL A 10 4.98 5.22 -7.89
C VAL A 10 5.27 4.53 -9.21
N PHE A 11 4.22 4.12 -9.90
CA PHE A 11 4.30 3.48 -11.20
C PHE A 11 3.95 4.47 -12.31
N GLY A 12 4.43 4.20 -13.52
CA GLY A 12 4.29 5.08 -14.67
C GLY A 12 5.38 6.15 -14.79
N THR A 13 5.81 6.39 -16.03
CA THR A 13 6.54 7.61 -16.39
C THR A 13 5.55 8.76 -16.49
N PRO A 14 5.86 9.96 -15.96
CA PRO A 14 5.04 11.13 -16.26
C PRO A 14 4.98 11.28 -17.78
N LEU A 15 3.77 11.37 -18.33
CA LEU A 15 3.53 11.72 -19.73
C LEU A 15 4.36 12.98 -20.05
N GLY A 16 5.43 12.81 -20.84
CA GLY A 16 6.29 13.91 -21.29
C GLY A 16 7.81 13.76 -21.06
N THR A 17 8.30 12.75 -20.35
CA THR A 17 9.76 12.52 -20.28
C THR A 17 10.27 11.70 -21.47
N SER A 18 10.93 12.37 -22.41
CA SER A 18 11.84 11.72 -23.36
C SER A 18 12.87 10.86 -22.62
N PRO A 19 13.32 9.74 -23.24
CA PRO A 19 14.36 8.89 -22.65
C PRO A 19 15.68 9.68 -22.61
N GLY A 20 16.00 10.27 -21.45
CA GLY A 20 17.21 11.07 -21.26
C GLY A 20 17.13 12.14 -20.17
N THR A 21 15.93 12.51 -19.72
CA THR A 21 15.79 13.56 -18.69
C THR A 21 15.73 12.94 -17.28
N SER A 22 16.63 13.44 -16.42
CA SER A 22 16.85 13.08 -15.02
C SER A 22 15.55 12.84 -14.23
N PRO A 23 15.57 11.95 -13.22
CA PRO A 23 14.38 11.57 -12.46
C PRO A 23 13.77 12.79 -11.76
N GLY A 24 12.68 13.31 -12.33
CA GLY A 24 11.78 14.33 -11.81
C GLY A 24 12.41 15.52 -11.09
N GLY A 25 12.35 16.70 -11.68
CA GLY A 25 12.80 17.94 -11.05
C GLY A 25 12.22 18.16 -9.64
N PRO A 26 12.83 19.04 -8.81
CA PRO A 26 12.49 19.21 -7.39
C PRO A 26 10.99 19.44 -7.12
N ARG A 27 10.30 20.14 -8.04
CA ARG A 27 8.85 20.36 -7.98
C ARG A 27 8.03 19.07 -8.09
N GLN A 28 8.45 18.14 -8.95
CA GLN A 28 7.76 16.85 -9.10
C GLN A 28 7.96 15.96 -7.88
N ARG A 29 9.16 15.99 -7.28
CA ARG A 29 9.44 15.28 -6.03
C ARG A 29 8.60 15.83 -4.87
N LEU A 30 8.48 17.15 -4.79
CA LEU A 30 7.64 17.81 -3.79
C LEU A 30 6.17 17.41 -3.95
N ARG A 31 5.62 17.52 -5.17
CA ARG A 31 4.24 17.12 -5.46
C ARG A 31 3.96 15.66 -5.12
N ARG A 32 4.88 14.75 -5.48
CA ARG A 32 4.76 13.32 -5.12
C ARG A 32 4.74 13.12 -3.61
N LYS A 33 5.59 13.84 -2.87
CA LYS A 33 5.61 13.78 -1.40
C LYS A 33 4.29 14.28 -0.81
N GLU A 34 3.72 15.35 -1.36
CA GLU A 34 2.41 15.88 -0.94
C GLU A 34 1.30 14.87 -1.22
N GLN A 35 1.25 14.29 -2.43
CA GLN A 35 0.32 13.21 -2.79
C GLN A 35 0.35 12.07 -1.78
N LEU A 36 1.56 11.56 -1.48
CA LEU A 36 1.73 10.48 -0.51
C LEU A 36 1.26 10.88 0.89
N LEU A 37 1.55 12.10 1.35
CA LEU A 37 1.15 12.56 2.67
C LEU A 37 -0.36 12.79 2.79
N VAL A 38 -1.04 13.21 1.73
CA VAL A 38 -2.50 13.36 1.72
C VAL A 38 -3.16 11.99 1.76
N VAL A 39 -2.72 11.05 0.91
CA VAL A 39 -3.23 9.66 0.92
C VAL A 39 -3.01 9.01 2.29
N ALA A 40 -1.80 9.12 2.85
CA ALA A 40 -1.49 8.52 4.15
C ALA A 40 -2.37 9.07 5.28
N ARG A 41 -2.66 10.38 5.28
CA ARG A 41 -3.57 10.99 6.26
C ARG A 41 -5.00 10.50 6.09
N GLN A 42 -5.48 10.42 4.85
CA GLN A 42 -6.84 9.97 4.57
C GLN A 42 -7.03 8.51 4.95
N VAL A 43 -6.10 7.63 4.57
CA VAL A 43 -6.12 6.20 4.95
C VAL A 43 -6.09 6.04 6.46
N ALA A 44 -5.26 6.81 7.17
CA ALA A 44 -5.21 6.73 8.62
C ALA A 44 -6.49 7.21 9.30
N SER A 45 -7.14 8.24 8.77
CA SER A 45 -8.47 8.67 9.22
C SER A 45 -9.50 7.55 9.01
N GLN A 46 -9.50 6.91 7.84
CA GLN A 46 -10.37 5.76 7.56
C GLN A 46 -10.12 4.59 8.51
N CYS A 47 -8.85 4.28 8.79
CA CYS A 47 -8.49 3.25 9.78
C CYS A 47 -9.02 3.60 11.18
N GLN A 48 -8.87 4.85 11.62
CA GLN A 48 -9.37 5.31 12.93
C GLN A 48 -10.90 5.25 13.00
N LEU A 49 -11.60 5.69 11.95
CA LEU A 49 -13.05 5.60 11.86
C LEU A 49 -13.50 4.13 11.94
N LEU A 50 -12.85 3.24 11.20
CA LEU A 50 -13.18 1.82 11.21
C LEU A 50 -12.90 1.18 12.58
N GLN A 51 -11.78 1.51 13.24
CA GLN A 51 -11.48 1.05 14.60
C GLN A 51 -12.53 1.52 15.60
N SER A 52 -12.96 2.78 15.50
CA SER A 52 -14.00 3.35 16.37
C SER A 52 -15.36 2.67 16.15
N ALA A 53 -15.73 2.38 14.90
CA ALA A 53 -16.96 1.69 14.55
C ALA A 53 -16.96 0.23 15.01
N LEU A 54 -15.79 -0.43 14.98
CA LEU A 54 -15.61 -1.79 15.46
C LEU A 54 -15.43 -1.89 16.99
N GLY A 55 -15.50 -0.77 17.71
CA GLY A 55 -15.36 -0.72 19.17
C GLY A 55 -13.97 -1.13 19.68
N ARG A 56 -12.94 -1.16 18.81
CA ARG A 56 -11.56 -1.48 19.22
C ARG A 56 -10.90 -0.20 19.76
N PRO A 57 -10.30 -0.24 20.97
CA PRO A 57 -9.65 0.95 21.52
C PRO A 57 -8.46 1.36 20.65
N SER A 58 -8.30 2.67 20.43
CA SER A 58 -7.11 3.28 19.79
C SER A 58 -5.84 3.16 20.66
N SER A 59 -5.74 2.16 21.53
CA SER A 59 -4.64 2.05 22.47
C SER A 59 -3.34 1.82 21.71
N LEU A 60 -2.38 2.70 21.97
CA LEU A 60 -0.98 2.67 21.53
C LEU A 60 -0.20 1.44 22.04
N GLN A 61 -0.89 0.39 22.50
CA GLN A 61 -0.25 -0.89 22.74
C GLN A 61 0.17 -1.41 21.36
N LEU A 62 1.49 -1.51 21.17
CA LEU A 62 2.08 -2.40 20.17
C LEU A 62 1.14 -3.61 20.05
N PRO A 63 0.58 -3.89 18.85
CA PRO A 63 -0.24 -5.07 18.68
C PRO A 63 0.59 -6.22 19.21
N GLN A 64 0.19 -6.79 20.35
CA GLN A 64 0.76 -8.08 20.73
C GLN A 64 0.45 -8.95 19.54
N LEU A 65 1.50 -9.44 18.89
CA LEU A 65 1.36 -10.30 17.73
C LEU A 65 0.38 -11.38 18.17
N PRO A 66 -0.82 -11.48 17.59
CA PRO A 66 -1.71 -12.56 17.96
C PRO A 66 -0.94 -13.86 17.72
N ASP A 67 -0.95 -14.72 18.74
CA ASP A 67 -0.31 -16.04 18.70
C ASP A 67 -0.97 -16.92 17.60
N GLU A 68 -2.19 -16.56 17.21
CA GLU A 68 -2.87 -17.06 16.02
C GLU A 68 -2.51 -16.26 14.75
N PRO A 69 -2.34 -16.95 13.61
CA PRO A 69 -2.10 -16.28 12.34
C PRO A 69 -3.27 -15.34 12.06
N VAL A 70 -3.02 -14.03 11.99
CA VAL A 70 -4.02 -13.07 11.53
C VAL A 70 -4.57 -13.58 10.21
N SER A 71 -5.87 -13.89 10.16
CA SER A 71 -6.55 -14.20 8.90
C SER A 71 -6.56 -12.95 8.03
N LEU A 72 -5.50 -12.77 7.24
CA LEU A 72 -5.31 -11.63 6.34
C LEU A 72 -6.39 -11.55 5.25
N GLN A 73 -7.14 -12.64 5.02
CA GLN A 73 -8.24 -12.69 4.07
C GLN A 73 -9.39 -11.73 4.46
N ASP A 74 -9.67 -11.63 5.76
CA ASP A 74 -10.73 -10.77 6.33
C ASP A 74 -10.17 -9.46 6.91
N ALA A 75 -8.98 -9.06 6.47
CA ALA A 75 -8.38 -7.81 6.93
C ALA A 75 -9.34 -6.62 6.63
N PRO A 76 -9.61 -5.77 7.63
CA PRO A 76 -10.47 -4.60 7.46
C PRO A 76 -9.91 -3.68 6.39
N GLY A 77 -10.78 -3.13 5.54
CA GLY A 77 -10.37 -2.19 4.52
C GLY A 77 -11.55 -1.68 3.71
N GLY A 78 -11.24 -0.94 2.66
CA GLY A 78 -12.26 -0.38 1.79
C GLY A 78 -11.68 0.48 0.69
N LEU A 79 -12.53 1.30 0.11
CA LEU A 79 -12.17 2.24 -0.94
C LEU A 79 -12.75 3.61 -0.65
N PHE A 80 -12.04 4.65 -1.04
CA PHE A 80 -12.55 6.02 -1.04
C PHE A 80 -12.04 6.78 -2.26
N GLN A 81 -12.81 7.75 -2.71
CA GLN A 81 -12.42 8.61 -3.82
C GLN A 81 -11.83 9.91 -3.30
N MET A 82 -10.82 10.40 -4.00
CA MET A 82 -10.27 11.73 -3.80
C MET A 82 -10.66 12.59 -4.99
N SER A 83 -11.30 13.72 -4.71
CA SER A 83 -11.70 14.68 -5.73
C SER A 83 -10.46 15.25 -6.43
N PRO A 84 -10.58 15.60 -7.72
CA PRO A 84 -9.52 16.29 -8.45
C PRO A 84 -9.19 17.62 -7.74
N GLY A 85 -7.91 17.93 -7.62
CA GLY A 85 -7.43 19.12 -6.93
C GLY A 85 -5.95 19.08 -6.57
N ASP A 86 -5.56 19.86 -5.58
CA ASP A 86 -4.21 19.73 -5.02
C ASP A 86 -4.19 18.56 -4.02
N PRO A 87 -3.41 17.48 -4.20
CA PRO A 87 -2.28 17.33 -5.13
C PRO A 87 -2.50 16.41 -6.36
N PHE A 88 -3.67 15.81 -6.51
CA PHE A 88 -4.02 14.92 -7.63
C PHE A 88 -4.79 15.67 -8.74
N PRO A 89 -4.24 15.78 -9.96
CA PRO A 89 -4.88 16.56 -11.02
C PRO A 89 -6.23 15.97 -11.43
N ASP A 90 -6.31 14.65 -11.43
CA ASP A 90 -7.50 13.88 -11.77
C ASP A 90 -8.12 13.28 -10.51
N GLN A 91 -9.38 12.85 -10.63
CA GLN A 91 -10.01 12.03 -9.60
C GLN A 91 -9.17 10.74 -9.43
N VAL A 92 -8.90 10.33 -8.20
CA VAL A 92 -8.23 9.05 -7.94
C VAL A 92 -9.02 8.26 -6.91
N THR A 93 -9.01 6.94 -7.05
CA THR A 93 -9.63 6.05 -6.06
C THR A 93 -8.54 5.35 -5.27
N VAL A 94 -8.61 5.43 -3.95
CA VAL A 94 -7.67 4.75 -3.08
C VAL A 94 -8.33 3.50 -2.52
N VAL A 95 -7.75 2.35 -2.83
CA VAL A 95 -8.11 1.06 -2.22
C VAL A 95 -7.12 0.81 -1.09
N TRP A 96 -7.62 0.46 0.10
CA TRP A 96 -6.78 0.32 1.29
C TRP A 96 -7.17 -0.88 2.14
N LEU A 97 -6.19 -1.43 2.85
CA LEU A 97 -6.34 -2.50 3.84
C LEU A 97 -5.58 -2.12 5.11
N SER A 98 -6.14 -2.44 6.26
CA SER A 98 -5.51 -2.27 7.57
C SER A 98 -5.22 -3.63 8.20
N VAL A 99 -3.99 -3.80 8.66
CA VAL A 99 -3.53 -5.01 9.36
C VAL A 99 -2.73 -4.57 10.58
N LEU A 100 -3.23 -4.90 11.77
CA LEU A 100 -2.64 -4.48 13.04
C LEU A 100 -2.48 -2.95 13.11
N ALA A 101 -1.26 -2.44 13.28
CA ALA A 101 -0.92 -1.01 13.30
C ALA A 101 -0.49 -0.46 11.91
N LEU A 102 -0.64 -1.27 10.86
CA LEU A 102 -0.21 -0.94 9.50
C LEU A 102 -1.42 -0.69 8.60
N ALA A 103 -1.21 0.14 7.60
CA ALA A 103 -2.15 0.32 6.52
C ALA A 103 -1.41 0.24 5.19
N PHE A 104 -2.04 -0.41 4.23
CA PHE A 104 -1.58 -0.58 2.86
C PHE A 104 -2.57 0.10 1.94
N ALA A 105 -2.09 0.76 0.90
CA ALA A 105 -2.94 1.50 -0.02
C ALA A 105 -2.43 1.40 -1.46
N LEU A 106 -3.35 1.27 -2.40
CA LEU A 106 -3.15 1.44 -3.84
C LEU A 106 -3.94 2.67 -4.28
N VAL A 107 -3.26 3.62 -4.91
CA VAL A 107 -3.89 4.77 -5.56
C VAL A 107 -4.11 4.38 -7.01
N CYS A 108 -5.38 4.36 -7.42
CA CYS A 108 -5.79 3.91 -8.74
C CYS A 108 -6.37 5.08 -9.54
N ASP A 109 -6.06 5.12 -10.83
CA ASP A 109 -6.64 6.08 -11.77
C ASP A 109 -8.12 5.73 -12.08
N PRO A 110 -8.94 6.67 -12.56
CA PRO A 110 -10.38 6.46 -12.79
C PRO A 110 -10.72 5.31 -13.74
N GLN A 111 -9.79 4.95 -14.62
CA GLN A 111 -9.98 3.92 -15.65
C GLN A 111 -9.55 2.53 -15.18
N GLU A 112 -8.93 2.43 -14.00
CA GLU A 112 -8.43 1.16 -13.49
C GLU A 112 -9.55 0.31 -12.87
N ASN A 113 -9.37 -1.01 -12.93
CA ASN A 113 -10.34 -1.94 -12.39
C ASN A 113 -10.20 -2.03 -10.86
N LEU A 114 -11.10 -1.37 -10.13
CA LEU A 114 -11.08 -1.32 -8.67
C LEU A 114 -11.21 -2.70 -8.01
N SER A 115 -12.00 -3.61 -8.58
CA SER A 115 -12.14 -4.98 -8.06
C SER A 115 -10.80 -5.72 -8.16
N LEU A 116 -10.10 -5.55 -9.28
CA LEU A 116 -8.78 -6.13 -9.46
C LEU A 116 -7.73 -5.46 -8.55
N ALA A 117 -7.84 -4.15 -8.32
CA ALA A 117 -6.97 -3.43 -7.38
C ALA A 117 -7.11 -3.99 -5.96
N GLU A 118 -8.34 -4.21 -5.50
CA GLU A 118 -8.60 -4.80 -4.19
C GLU A 118 -8.05 -6.23 -4.08
N ILE A 119 -8.34 -7.08 -5.06
CA ILE A 119 -7.82 -8.46 -5.10
C ILE A 119 -6.29 -8.44 -5.08
N THR A 120 -5.66 -7.58 -5.88
CA THR A 120 -4.21 -7.42 -5.93
C THR A 120 -3.65 -6.96 -4.59
N LEU A 121 -4.28 -5.98 -3.93
CA LEU A 121 -3.86 -5.50 -2.62
C LEU A 121 -3.97 -6.61 -1.57
N ARG A 122 -5.09 -7.34 -1.52
CA ARG A 122 -5.30 -8.46 -0.59
C ARG A 122 -4.26 -9.57 -0.78
N ARG A 123 -3.81 -9.79 -2.02
CA ARG A 123 -2.72 -10.75 -2.33
C ARG A 123 -1.34 -10.19 -2.00
N LEU A 124 -1.10 -8.89 -2.15
CA LEU A 124 0.19 -8.27 -1.86
C LEU A 124 0.49 -8.20 -0.36
N VAL A 125 -0.50 -7.83 0.45
CA VAL A 125 -0.31 -7.54 1.89
C VAL A 125 0.34 -8.70 2.65
N PRO A 126 -0.10 -9.96 2.55
CA PRO A 126 0.57 -11.09 3.21
C PRO A 126 2.05 -11.21 2.86
N ARG A 127 2.37 -11.06 1.56
CA ARG A 127 3.73 -11.20 1.04
C ARG A 127 4.62 -10.05 1.48
N LEU A 128 4.08 -8.84 1.51
CA LEU A 128 4.77 -7.66 2.02
C LEU A 128 5.03 -7.77 3.53
N LEU A 129 4.06 -8.23 4.32
CA LEU A 129 4.24 -8.44 5.75
C LEU A 129 5.36 -9.44 6.06
N LEU A 130 5.41 -10.55 5.31
CA LEU A 130 6.47 -11.57 5.41
C LEU A 130 7.83 -11.02 4.97
N SER A 131 7.91 -10.41 3.79
CA SER A 131 9.17 -9.95 3.18
C SER A 131 9.82 -8.80 3.94
N LEU A 132 9.00 -7.91 4.48
CA LEU A 132 9.45 -6.74 5.24
C LEU A 132 9.62 -7.05 6.74
N ARG A 133 9.37 -8.30 7.17
CA ARG A 133 9.43 -8.73 8.58
C ARG A 133 8.72 -7.78 9.54
N LEU A 134 7.63 -7.16 9.09
CA LEU A 134 6.91 -6.11 9.84
C LEU A 134 6.24 -6.63 11.11
N LEU A 135 6.25 -7.95 11.30
CA LEU A 135 5.66 -8.71 12.40
C LEU A 135 6.74 -9.35 13.30
N SER A 136 8.03 -9.12 13.04
CA SER A 136 9.10 -9.75 13.83
C SER A 136 9.40 -8.94 15.10
N PRO A 137 9.50 -9.59 16.29
CA PRO A 137 9.78 -8.92 17.56
C PRO A 137 11.23 -8.40 17.69
N SER A 138 12.13 -8.79 16.79
CA SER A 138 13.50 -8.26 16.75
C SER A 138 13.46 -6.86 16.12
N ALA A 139 13.61 -5.84 16.96
CA ALA A 139 13.42 -4.41 16.70
C ALA A 139 14.25 -3.76 15.55
N ASP A 140 15.02 -4.52 14.79
CA ASP A 140 15.63 -4.06 13.55
C ASP A 140 14.68 -4.35 12.37
N VAL A 141 13.54 -3.66 12.35
CA VAL A 141 12.70 -3.53 11.14
C VAL A 141 13.46 -2.65 10.15
N LEU A 142 14.53 -3.20 9.57
CA LEU A 142 15.13 -2.65 8.37
C LEU A 142 14.10 -2.90 7.27
N LEU A 143 13.35 -1.85 6.94
CA LEU A 143 12.48 -1.83 5.76
C LEU A 143 13.31 -2.27 4.55
N ARG A 144 13.13 -3.53 4.14
CA ARG A 144 13.78 -4.10 2.97
C ARG A 144 13.07 -3.58 1.73
N ALA A 145 13.30 -2.31 1.40
CA ALA A 145 12.73 -1.66 0.24
C ALA A 145 12.98 -2.49 -1.03
N ASP A 146 14.18 -3.03 -1.19
CA ASP A 146 14.54 -3.92 -2.33
C ASP A 146 13.67 -5.18 -2.41
N ALA A 147 13.28 -5.76 -1.26
CA ALA A 147 12.41 -6.93 -1.23
C ALA A 147 10.96 -6.56 -1.60
N ALA A 148 10.47 -5.40 -1.15
CA ALA A 148 9.19 -4.87 -1.60
C ALA A 148 9.19 -4.52 -3.09
N ASP A 149 10.30 -3.95 -3.59
CA ASP A 149 10.47 -3.63 -5.00
C ASP A 149 10.43 -4.90 -5.86
N GLY A 150 11.17 -5.95 -5.48
CA GLY A 150 11.17 -7.23 -6.19
C GLY A 150 9.80 -7.93 -6.18
N LEU A 151 9.04 -7.82 -5.09
CA LEU A 151 7.65 -8.31 -5.04
C LEU A 151 6.74 -7.53 -5.98
N LEU A 152 6.83 -6.20 -5.95
CA LEU A 152 6.02 -5.33 -6.80
C LEU A 152 6.38 -5.51 -8.28
N ASP A 153 7.64 -5.77 -8.64
CA ASP A 153 8.03 -6.04 -10.02
C ASP A 153 7.40 -7.34 -10.56
N ARG A 154 7.16 -8.32 -9.70
CA ARG A 154 6.53 -9.60 -10.09
C ARG A 154 5.01 -9.53 -10.11
N LEU A 155 4.41 -8.82 -9.15
CA LEU A 155 2.95 -8.81 -8.93
C LEU A 155 2.25 -7.60 -9.59
N LEU A 156 2.98 -6.49 -9.74
CA LEU A 156 2.54 -5.22 -10.35
C LEU A 156 3.63 -4.68 -11.29
N PRO A 157 3.99 -5.42 -12.35
CA PRO A 157 5.02 -4.96 -13.28
C PRO A 157 4.60 -3.63 -13.89
N GLN A 158 5.43 -2.59 -13.69
CA GLN A 158 5.15 -1.23 -14.14
C GLN A 158 3.81 -0.64 -13.63
N GLY A 159 3.26 -1.18 -12.54
CA GLY A 159 1.97 -0.77 -11.98
C GLY A 159 0.76 -1.40 -12.65
N GLN A 160 0.96 -2.33 -13.58
CA GLN A 160 -0.14 -3.04 -14.22
C GLN A 160 -0.70 -4.10 -13.29
N MET A 161 -1.99 -4.01 -13.01
CA MET A 161 -2.70 -5.02 -12.25
C MET A 161 -2.92 -6.26 -13.11
N LEU A 162 -2.37 -7.40 -12.67
CA LEU A 162 -2.45 -8.66 -13.39
C LEU A 162 -3.47 -9.61 -12.77
N PHE A 163 -4.17 -10.37 -13.61
CA PHE A 163 -4.93 -11.52 -13.15
C PHE A 163 -3.98 -12.68 -12.85
N LEU A 164 -3.51 -12.73 -11.61
CA LEU A 164 -2.60 -13.76 -11.15
C LEU A 164 -3.39 -15.02 -10.76
N ASN A 165 -2.93 -16.17 -11.25
CA ASN A 165 -3.50 -17.46 -10.87
C ASN A 165 -2.96 -17.93 -9.51
N GLU A 166 -3.78 -18.68 -8.77
CA GLU A 166 -3.41 -19.23 -7.44
C GLU A 166 -2.13 -20.08 -7.50
N ARG A 167 -1.90 -20.82 -8.59
CA ARG A 167 -0.66 -21.60 -8.76
C ARG A 167 0.60 -20.73 -8.84
N PHE A 168 0.50 -19.56 -9.48
CA PHE A 168 1.61 -18.61 -9.58
C PHE A 168 1.89 -17.98 -8.21
N LEU A 169 0.83 -17.59 -7.50
CA LEU A 169 0.91 -17.06 -6.14
C LEU A 169 1.55 -18.07 -5.18
N GLN A 170 1.16 -19.35 -5.25
CA GLN A 170 1.77 -20.42 -4.44
C GLN A 170 3.23 -20.68 -4.80
N ALA A 171 3.60 -20.62 -6.09
CA ALA A 171 5.00 -20.75 -6.50
C ALA A 171 5.84 -19.60 -5.93
N MET A 172 5.33 -18.37 -6.00
CA MET A 172 5.98 -17.21 -5.38
C MET A 172 6.11 -17.35 -3.86
N ASP A 173 5.08 -17.83 -3.18
CA ASP A 173 5.12 -18.01 -1.71
C ASP A 173 6.18 -19.04 -1.27
N ARG A 174 6.54 -19.99 -2.14
CA ARG A 174 7.63 -20.95 -1.88
C ARG A 174 9.03 -20.35 -2.06
N GLU A 175 9.15 -19.27 -2.82
CA GLU A 175 10.42 -18.59 -3.08
C GLU A 175 10.74 -17.49 -2.06
N LEU A 176 9.79 -17.13 -1.20
CA LEU A 176 9.89 -16.12 -0.13
C LEU A 176 10.37 -16.73 1.19
#